data_AF-A0A934KZF3-F1
#
_entry.id   AF-A0A934KZF3-F1
#
_cell.length_a   1.000
_cell.length_b   1.000
_cell.length_c   1.000
_cell.angle_alpha   90.00
_cell.angle_beta   90.00
_cell.angle_gamma   90.00
#
_symmetry.space_group_name_H-M   'P 1'
#
loop_
_entity.id
_entity.type
_entity.pdbx_description
1 polymer ?
#
loop_
_entity_poly.entity_id
_entity_poly.type
_entity_poly.pdbx_seq_one_letter_code
_entity_poly.pdbx_strand_id
1 'polypeptide(L)'
;MRSLLDVGNLSVLLGLVTLGISCWVPSWSAARVARVENRALEVAEEVLALVRRDGIDPLHDPARRDAWLATLRAACERRDQPLGDLPDFEREAPAANPTLGNRHYLFRVLARPAASEAADPNDGAQVLEVFAWPRNLLPPGRSVFCLGEDGRRAFTRNLIASFAGLDAPPPPGAALPRTDEVDPETGSYRTANDERWLLLDP
;
A
#
# COMPACT_ATOMS: atom_id res chain seq x y z
N MET A 1 15.65 -57.35 -21.64
CA MET A 1 15.31 -56.12 -20.88
C MET A 1 14.84 -55.06 -21.87
N ARG A 2 13.52 -54.95 -22.09
CA ARG A 2 12.96 -53.80 -22.82
C ARG A 2 13.08 -52.59 -21.90
N SER A 3 13.76 -51.55 -22.38
CA SER A 3 13.97 -50.31 -21.64
C SER A 3 12.61 -49.81 -21.11
N LEU A 4 12.51 -49.65 -19.79
CA LEU A 4 11.34 -49.09 -19.10
C LEU A 4 11.08 -47.60 -19.45
N LEU A 5 11.92 -47.01 -20.28
CA LEU A 5 11.77 -45.66 -20.83
C LEU A 5 11.30 -45.76 -22.28
N ASP A 6 10.00 -46.00 -22.46
CA ASP A 6 9.33 -45.66 -23.72
C ASP A 6 9.36 -44.14 -23.88
N VAL A 7 9.83 -43.65 -25.03
CA VAL A 7 9.90 -42.22 -25.35
C VAL A 7 8.52 -41.57 -25.16
N GLY A 8 7.44 -42.29 -25.47
CA GLY A 8 6.07 -41.80 -25.24
C GLY A 8 5.76 -41.53 -23.77
N ASN A 9 6.15 -42.43 -22.87
CA ASN A 9 5.94 -42.24 -21.42
C ASN A 9 6.77 -41.08 -20.88
N LEU A 10 7.98 -40.89 -21.40
CA LEU A 10 8.84 -39.76 -21.03
C LEU A 10 8.22 -38.42 -21.46
N SER A 11 7.66 -38.34 -22.68
CA SER A 11 7.00 -37.14 -23.18
C SER A 11 5.75 -36.79 -22.36
N VAL A 12 4.93 -37.78 -21.98
CA VAL A 12 3.76 -37.56 -21.12
C VAL A 12 4.17 -37.06 -19.73
N LEU A 13 5.19 -37.67 -19.12
CA LEU A 13 5.70 -37.24 -17.82
C LEU A 13 6.21 -35.80 -17.88
N LEU A 14 6.99 -35.46 -18.91
CA LEU A 14 7.49 -34.10 -19.11
C LEU A 14 6.33 -33.10 -19.23
N GLY A 15 5.30 -33.42 -20.02
CA GLY A 15 4.11 -32.58 -20.17
C GLY A 15 3.37 -32.32 -18.85
N LEU A 16 3.20 -33.37 -18.03
CA LEU A 16 2.57 -33.25 -16.71
C LEU A 16 3.41 -32.41 -15.75
N VAL A 17 4.72 -32.58 -15.74
CA VAL A 17 5.64 -31.76 -14.93
C VAL A 17 5.58 -30.30 -15.36
N THR A 18 5.62 -30.02 -16.66
CA THR A 18 5.52 -28.65 -17.17
C THR A 18 4.18 -28.00 -16.81
N LEU A 19 3.07 -28.74 -16.90
CA LEU A 19 1.75 -28.26 -16.50
C LEU A 19 1.68 -28.00 -14.98
N GLY A 20 2.24 -28.90 -14.16
CA GLY A 20 2.31 -28.70 -12.72
C GLY A 20 3.08 -27.43 -12.35
N ILE A 21 4.23 -27.21 -13.01
CA ILE A 21 5.06 -26.00 -12.79
C ILE A 21 4.32 -24.74 -13.25
N SER A 22 3.61 -24.78 -14.38
CA SER A 22 2.90 -23.61 -14.93
C SER A 22 1.74 -23.14 -14.04
N CYS A 23 1.12 -24.04 -13.26
CA CYS A 23 0.14 -23.67 -12.24
C CYS A 23 0.78 -23.28 -10.90
N TRP A 24 1.84 -23.98 -10.49
CA TRP A 24 2.45 -23.79 -9.18
C TRP A 24 3.18 -22.44 -9.05
N VAL A 25 3.96 -22.04 -10.07
CA VAL A 25 4.75 -20.79 -10.03
C VAL A 25 3.87 -19.54 -9.87
N PRO A 26 2.78 -19.34 -10.64
CA PRO A 26 1.87 -18.20 -10.45
C PRO A 26 1.19 -18.20 -9.08
N SER A 27 0.75 -19.37 -8.60
CA SER A 27 0.09 -19.50 -7.30
C SER A 27 1.03 -19.12 -6.16
N TRP A 28 2.25 -19.66 -6.17
CA TRP A 28 3.26 -19.33 -5.16
C TRP A 28 3.66 -17.85 -5.20
N SER A 29 3.79 -17.28 -6.40
CA SER A 29 4.08 -15.85 -6.59
C SER A 29 2.95 -14.96 -6.07
N ALA A 30 1.69 -15.29 -6.38
CA ALA A 30 0.52 -14.57 -5.89
C ALA A 30 0.42 -14.63 -4.35
N ALA A 31 0.64 -15.81 -3.76
CA ALA A 31 0.65 -15.96 -2.31
C ALA A 31 1.76 -15.14 -1.65
N ARG A 32 2.93 -15.02 -2.28
CA ARG A 32 4.02 -14.17 -1.79
C ARG A 32 3.65 -12.68 -1.85
N VAL A 33 3.06 -12.23 -2.95
CA VAL A 33 2.59 -10.84 -3.11
C VAL A 33 1.53 -10.50 -2.07
N ALA A 34 0.51 -11.36 -1.92
CA ALA A 34 -0.56 -11.16 -0.95
C ALA A 34 -0.05 -11.04 0.49
N ARG A 35 0.95 -11.87 0.88
CA ARG A 35 1.57 -11.74 2.21
C ARG A 35 2.27 -10.40 2.41
N VAL A 36 3.00 -9.92 1.41
CA VAL A 36 3.70 -8.63 1.50
C VAL A 36 2.70 -7.47 1.56
N GLU A 37 1.65 -7.54 0.74
CA GLU A 37 0.59 -6.52 0.69
C GLU A 37 -0.21 -6.46 1.99
N ASN A 38 -0.59 -7.61 2.57
CA ASN A 38 -1.25 -7.65 3.87
C ASN A 38 -0.38 -7.05 4.97
N ARG A 39 0.92 -7.35 4.96
CA ARG A 39 1.84 -6.77 5.94
C ARG A 39 1.98 -5.26 5.80
N ALA A 40 2.08 -4.76 4.56
CA ALA A 40 2.11 -3.33 4.31
C ALA A 40 0.81 -2.66 4.81
N LEU A 41 -0.34 -3.29 4.58
CA LEU A 41 -1.62 -2.80 5.10
C LEU A 41 -1.63 -2.73 6.63
N GLU A 42 -1.16 -3.77 7.33
CA GLU A 42 -1.06 -3.77 8.79
C GLU A 42 -0.14 -2.66 9.31
N VAL A 43 1.01 -2.43 8.66
CA VAL A 43 1.90 -1.31 9.01
C VAL A 43 1.19 0.03 8.80
N ALA A 44 0.46 0.20 7.70
CA ALA A 44 -0.29 1.43 7.44
C ALA A 44 -1.40 1.66 8.47
N GLU A 45 -2.07 0.60 8.95
CA GLU A 45 -3.04 0.66 10.05
C GLU A 45 -2.38 1.15 11.35
N GLU A 46 -1.19 0.63 11.70
CA GLU A 46 -0.46 1.07 12.90
C GLU A 46 0.00 2.52 12.79
N VAL A 47 0.47 2.94 11.61
CA VAL A 47 0.81 4.34 11.34
C VAL A 47 -0.41 5.22 11.56
N LEU A 48 -1.57 4.86 10.99
CA LEU A 48 -2.80 5.62 11.15
C LEU A 48 -3.24 5.67 12.63
N ALA A 49 -3.17 4.56 13.36
CA ALA A 49 -3.52 4.49 14.77
C ALA A 49 -2.64 5.42 15.62
N LEU A 50 -1.33 5.45 15.37
CA LEU A 50 -0.40 6.34 16.07
C LEU A 50 -0.64 7.80 15.73
N VAL A 51 -0.87 8.12 14.45
CA VAL A 51 -1.18 9.48 14.00
C VAL A 51 -2.48 10.00 14.60
N ARG A 52 -3.52 9.16 14.69
CA ARG A 52 -4.78 9.52 15.37
C ARG A 52 -4.58 9.82 16.86
N ARG A 53 -3.64 9.13 17.52
CA ARG A 53 -3.35 9.30 18.95
C ARG A 53 -2.49 10.53 19.23
N ASP A 54 -1.44 10.73 18.44
CA ASP A 54 -0.35 11.67 18.75
C ASP A 54 -0.31 12.90 17.83
N GLY A 55 -1.15 12.92 16.78
CA GLY A 55 -1.09 13.90 15.69
C GLY A 55 0.04 13.62 14.69
N ILE A 56 0.22 14.54 13.74
CA ILE A 56 1.28 14.47 12.71
C ILE A 56 2.62 15.07 13.19
N ASP A 57 2.58 15.93 14.22
CA ASP A 57 3.75 16.65 14.74
C ASP A 57 4.99 15.76 15.02
N PRO A 58 4.86 14.55 15.61
CA PRO A 58 6.02 13.69 15.87
C PRO A 58 6.78 13.25 14.61
N LEU A 59 6.16 13.28 13.43
CA LEU A 59 6.84 12.96 12.17
C LEU A 59 7.78 14.10 11.75
N HIS A 60 7.42 15.34 12.08
CA HIS A 60 8.15 16.54 11.68
C HIS A 60 9.15 17.02 12.76
N ASP A 61 8.92 16.68 14.03
CA ASP A 61 9.81 17.01 15.14
C ASP A 61 10.90 15.92 15.36
N PRO A 62 12.18 16.21 15.05
CA PRO A 62 13.27 15.24 15.23
C PRO A 62 13.40 14.73 16.67
N ALA A 63 13.06 15.54 17.68
CA ALA A 63 13.20 15.16 19.09
C ALA A 63 12.18 14.09 19.51
N ARG A 64 11.01 14.06 18.87
CA ARG A 64 9.93 13.10 19.15
C ARG A 64 9.92 11.92 18.19
N ARG A 65 10.56 12.10 17.03
CA ARG A 65 10.59 11.12 15.93
C ARG A 65 11.07 9.74 16.35
N ASP A 66 12.18 9.66 17.09
CA ASP A 66 12.77 8.36 17.47
C ASP A 66 11.86 7.59 18.44
N ALA A 67 11.27 8.29 19.41
CA ALA A 67 10.33 7.69 20.36
C ALA A 67 9.03 7.25 19.67
N TRP A 68 8.54 8.05 18.73
CA TRP A 68 7.37 7.71 17.91
C TRP A 68 7.64 6.47 17.04
N LEU A 69 8.81 6.43 16.38
CA LEU A 69 9.23 5.29 15.57
C LEU A 69 9.42 4.01 16.41
N ALA A 70 10.01 4.12 17.60
CA ALA A 70 10.14 2.99 18.51
C ALA A 70 8.77 2.44 18.92
N THR A 71 7.79 3.32 19.15
CA THR A 71 6.41 2.92 19.46
C THR A 71 5.74 2.23 18.27
N LEU A 72 5.94 2.76 17.06
CA LEU A 72 5.44 2.14 15.82
C LEU A 72 6.04 0.74 15.63
N ARG A 73 7.35 0.59 15.80
CA ARG A 73 8.05 -0.70 15.68
C ARG A 73 7.53 -1.71 16.69
N ALA A 74 7.38 -1.31 17.96
CA ALA A 74 6.80 -2.17 18.98
C ALA A 74 5.35 -2.58 18.65
N ALA A 75 4.56 -1.71 18.03
CA ALA A 75 3.22 -2.04 17.58
C ALA A 75 3.23 -3.08 16.43
N CYS A 76 4.09 -2.88 15.43
CA CYS A 76 4.29 -3.82 14.33
C CYS A 76 4.81 -5.19 14.81
N GLU A 77 5.76 -5.21 15.75
CA GLU A 77 6.29 -6.45 16.34
C GLU A 77 5.21 -7.27 17.05
N ARG A 78 4.27 -6.62 17.74
CA ARG A 78 3.11 -7.30 18.35
C ARG A 78 2.17 -7.94 17.33
N ARG A 79 2.29 -7.60 16.04
CA ARG A 79 1.57 -8.21 14.91
C ARG A 79 2.45 -9.19 14.13
N ASP A 80 3.52 -9.69 14.75
CA ASP A 80 4.46 -10.66 14.16
C ASP A 80 5.09 -10.18 12.83
N GLN A 81 5.25 -8.86 12.66
CA GLN A 81 5.97 -8.30 11.52
C GLN A 81 7.45 -8.68 11.62
N PRO A 82 8.06 -9.23 10.56
CA PRO A 82 9.47 -9.58 10.60
C PRO A 82 10.32 -8.31 10.66
N LEU A 83 11.49 -8.41 11.30
CA LEU A 83 12.41 -7.29 11.50
C LEU A 83 12.72 -6.50 10.22
N GLY A 84 12.83 -7.19 9.08
CA GLY A 84 13.11 -6.57 7.77
C GLY A 84 11.92 -5.83 7.13
N ASP A 85 10.71 -6.01 7.66
CA ASP A 85 9.50 -5.32 7.21
C ASP A 85 9.09 -4.20 8.19
N LEU A 86 9.84 -3.98 9.28
CA LEU A 86 9.60 -2.87 10.20
C LEU A 86 9.90 -1.53 9.51
N PRO A 87 9.03 -0.52 9.69
CA PRO A 87 9.24 0.79 9.09
C PRO A 87 10.43 1.53 9.70
N ASP A 88 11.10 2.32 8.87
CA ASP A 88 12.08 3.35 9.25
C ASP A 88 11.84 4.61 8.41
N PHE A 89 12.40 5.75 8.82
CA PHE A 89 12.37 6.95 7.99
C PHE A 89 13.31 6.81 6.78
N GLU A 90 12.76 7.14 5.62
CA GLU A 90 13.52 7.21 4.38
C GLU A 90 14.46 8.43 4.39
N ARG A 91 15.76 8.17 4.33
CA ARG A 91 16.80 9.21 4.37
C ARG A 91 16.74 10.16 3.18
N GLU A 92 16.31 9.64 2.02
CA GLU A 92 16.22 10.37 0.77
C GLU A 92 14.89 11.12 0.63
N ALA A 93 13.94 10.91 1.54
CA ALA A 93 12.65 11.58 1.48
C ALA A 93 12.79 13.07 1.83
N PRO A 94 12.01 13.96 1.19
CA PRO A 94 11.99 15.38 1.54
C PRO A 94 11.57 15.59 3.00
N ALA A 95 12.29 16.44 3.74
CA ALA A 95 11.98 16.74 5.15
C ALA A 95 10.58 17.33 5.36
N ALA A 96 10.05 18.04 4.35
CA ALA A 96 8.69 18.56 4.34
C ALA A 96 7.62 17.46 4.31
N ASN A 97 7.94 16.28 3.77
CA ASN A 97 7.05 15.14 3.65
C ASN A 97 7.76 13.86 4.13
N PRO A 98 7.98 13.72 5.46
CA PRO A 98 8.61 12.55 6.04
C PRO A 98 7.92 11.29 5.52
N THR A 99 8.73 10.37 4.99
CA THR A 99 8.24 9.12 4.41
C THR A 99 8.86 8.00 5.22
N LEU A 100 8.03 7.08 5.69
CA LEU A 100 8.48 5.83 6.27
C LEU A 100 8.65 4.82 5.15
N GLY A 101 9.48 3.82 5.34
CA GLY A 101 9.59 2.72 4.41
C GLY A 101 10.12 1.47 5.05
N ASN A 102 9.83 0.35 4.40
CA ASN A 102 10.41 -0.93 4.69
C ASN A 102 10.98 -1.54 3.40
N ARG A 103 11.28 -2.84 3.42
CA ARG A 103 11.85 -3.55 2.28
C ARG A 103 11.02 -3.43 0.99
N HIS A 104 9.70 -3.34 1.09
CA HIS A 104 8.80 -3.49 -0.04
C HIS A 104 7.90 -2.27 -0.29
N TYR A 105 7.63 -1.48 0.74
CA TYR A 105 6.66 -0.40 0.72
C TYR A 105 7.22 0.88 1.33
N LEU A 106 6.67 1.98 0.84
CA LEU A 106 6.81 3.34 1.36
C LEU A 106 5.47 3.76 1.95
N PHE A 107 5.50 4.57 3.01
CA PHE A 107 4.34 5.05 3.73
C PHE A 107 4.45 6.55 3.97
N ARG A 108 3.36 7.27 3.75
CA ARG A 108 3.32 8.71 4.02
C ARG A 108 1.97 9.10 4.59
N VAL A 109 2.04 9.97 5.59
CA VAL A 109 0.87 10.60 6.19
C VAL A 109 0.66 11.92 5.48
N LEU A 110 -0.50 12.08 4.87
CA LEU A 110 -0.88 13.27 4.13
C LEU A 110 -2.21 13.79 4.68
N ALA A 111 -2.35 15.10 4.67
CA ALA A 111 -3.57 15.73 5.08
C ALA A 111 -4.54 15.78 3.89
N ARG A 112 -5.78 15.33 4.09
CA ARG A 112 -6.80 15.31 3.04
C ARG A 112 -7.13 16.75 2.61
N PRO A 113 -7.20 17.03 1.29
CA PRO A 113 -7.72 18.30 0.80
C PRO A 113 -9.16 18.54 1.28
N ALA A 114 -9.50 19.77 1.64
CA ALA A 114 -10.88 20.13 1.98
C ALA A 114 -11.79 19.97 0.76
N ALA A 115 -12.99 19.40 0.94
CA ALA A 115 -13.92 19.10 -0.15
C ALA A 115 -14.62 20.34 -0.75
N SER A 116 -14.56 21.49 -0.08
CA SER A 116 -15.16 22.74 -0.53
C SER A 116 -14.54 23.94 0.20
N GLU A 117 -14.45 25.09 -0.47
CA GLU A 117 -14.10 26.40 0.13
C GLU A 117 -15.09 26.85 1.22
N ALA A 118 -16.25 26.18 1.36
CA ALA A 118 -17.27 26.46 2.37
C ALA A 118 -17.11 25.68 3.69
N ALA A 119 -16.07 24.85 3.84
CA ALA A 119 -15.78 24.22 5.12
C ALA A 119 -15.41 25.30 6.15
N ASP A 120 -16.15 25.34 7.26
CA ASP A 120 -15.91 26.30 8.33
C ASP A 120 -14.45 26.16 8.80
N PRO A 121 -13.59 27.18 8.67
CA PRO A 121 -12.19 27.10 9.07
C PRO A 121 -12.01 26.83 10.57
N ASN A 122 -13.09 26.94 11.37
CA ASN A 122 -13.10 26.62 12.78
C ASN A 122 -13.46 25.15 13.11
N ASP A 123 -13.92 24.34 12.16
CA ASP A 123 -14.22 22.90 12.37
C ASP A 123 -12.96 22.02 12.17
N GLY A 124 -11.80 22.60 12.50
CA GLY A 124 -10.45 22.37 11.95
C GLY A 124 -9.75 21.05 12.24
N ALA A 125 -10.46 19.93 12.34
CA ALA A 125 -9.83 18.60 12.32
C ALA A 125 -9.54 18.20 10.87
N GLN A 126 -8.32 18.50 10.40
CA GLN A 126 -7.89 18.07 9.07
C GLN A 126 -7.80 16.53 9.03
N VAL A 127 -8.66 15.89 8.24
CA VAL A 127 -8.66 14.42 8.10
C VAL A 127 -7.31 13.96 7.56
N LEU A 128 -6.66 13.04 8.27
CA LEU A 128 -5.37 12.48 7.88
C LEU A 128 -5.55 11.17 7.09
N GLU A 129 -4.69 10.98 6.10
CA GLU A 129 -4.65 9.81 5.24
C GLU A 129 -3.25 9.18 5.28
N VAL A 130 -3.19 7.87 5.44
CA VAL A 130 -1.95 7.10 5.32
C VAL A 130 -1.94 6.43 3.96
N PHE A 131 -1.03 6.88 3.10
CA PHE A 131 -0.74 6.21 1.84
C PHE A 131 0.35 5.18 2.03
N ALA A 132 0.19 4.01 1.42
CA ALA A 132 1.24 3.01 1.30
C ALA A 132 1.39 2.61 -0.18
N TRP A 133 2.60 2.66 -0.73
CA TRP A 133 2.85 2.31 -2.14
C TRP A 133 4.17 1.54 -2.31
N PRO A 134 4.36 0.83 -3.44
CA PRO A 134 5.53 0.00 -3.62
C PRO A 134 6.82 0.83 -3.65
N ARG A 135 7.87 0.33 -3.00
CA ARG A 135 9.20 0.95 -3.09
C ARG A 135 9.79 0.83 -4.50
N ASN A 136 9.46 -0.24 -5.20
CA ASN A 136 9.94 -0.55 -6.55
C ASN A 136 8.78 -1.03 -7.43
N LEU A 137 8.91 -0.87 -8.74
CA LEU A 137 7.94 -1.38 -9.72
C LEU A 137 7.95 -2.92 -9.83
N LEU A 138 9.03 -3.56 -9.40
CA LEU A 138 9.18 -5.01 -9.44
C LEU A 138 8.59 -5.67 -8.19
N PRO A 139 8.01 -6.89 -8.33
CA PRO A 139 7.44 -7.64 -7.21
C PRO A 139 8.41 -7.77 -6.02
N PRO A 140 7.89 -7.86 -4.78
CA PRO A 140 6.55 -8.33 -4.44
C PRO A 140 5.47 -7.26 -4.17
N GLY A 141 5.78 -5.96 -4.12
CA GLY A 141 4.75 -4.92 -3.94
C GLY A 141 4.16 -4.46 -5.27
N ARG A 142 2.83 -4.36 -5.39
CA ARG A 142 2.18 -3.93 -6.65
C ARG A 142 1.04 -2.95 -6.47
N SER A 143 0.60 -2.73 -5.24
CA SER A 143 -0.63 -2.01 -4.96
C SER A 143 -0.40 -0.76 -4.15
N VAL A 144 -1.32 0.18 -4.28
CA VAL A 144 -1.35 1.40 -3.46
C VAL A 144 -2.55 1.32 -2.53
N PHE A 145 -2.32 1.68 -1.27
CA PHE A 145 -3.31 1.73 -0.21
C PHE A 145 -3.49 3.17 0.26
N CYS A 146 -4.70 3.50 0.70
CA CYS A 146 -5.01 4.74 1.39
C CYS A 146 -5.91 4.42 2.59
N LEU A 147 -5.49 4.80 3.78
CA LEU A 147 -6.28 4.63 5.00
C LEU A 147 -6.62 6.00 5.55
N GLY A 148 -7.89 6.38 5.49
CA GLY A 148 -8.40 7.62 6.06
C GLY A 148 -8.96 7.44 7.47
N GLU A 149 -9.23 8.54 8.17
CA GLU A 149 -9.93 8.51 9.45
C GLU A 149 -11.37 7.99 9.35
N ASP A 150 -12.01 8.28 8.22
CA ASP A 150 -13.40 7.96 7.88
C ASP A 150 -13.62 6.53 7.37
N GLY A 151 -12.55 5.75 7.18
CA GLY A 151 -12.66 4.37 6.74
C GLY A 151 -11.48 3.89 5.90
N ARG A 152 -11.44 2.58 5.67
CA ARG A 152 -10.43 1.94 4.82
C ARG A 152 -10.80 2.17 3.35
N ARG A 153 -9.94 2.80 2.57
CA ARG A 153 -10.12 2.94 1.12
C ARG A 153 -8.96 2.30 0.39
N ALA A 154 -9.09 1.02 0.06
CA ALA A 154 -8.02 0.32 -0.62
C ALA A 154 -8.53 -0.40 -1.87
N PHE A 155 -8.00 -0.03 -3.04
CA PHE A 155 -6.98 -0.80 -3.76
C PHE A 155 -6.98 -0.36 -5.23
N THR A 156 -5.86 0.16 -5.73
CA THR A 156 -5.50 -0.02 -7.14
C THR A 156 -4.23 -0.83 -7.27
N ARG A 157 -4.28 -1.80 -8.17
CA ARG A 157 -3.09 -2.32 -8.85
C ARG A 157 -2.55 -1.24 -9.77
N ASN A 158 -2.04 -0.12 -9.25
CA ASN A 158 -1.29 0.92 -10.00
C ASN A 158 -1.68 0.98 -11.50
N LEU A 159 -2.96 1.26 -11.78
CA LEU A 159 -3.57 0.80 -13.03
C LEU A 159 -3.25 1.75 -14.18
N ILE A 160 -3.07 3.02 -13.86
CA ILE A 160 -2.83 4.10 -14.82
C ILE A 160 -1.54 4.83 -14.47
N ALA A 161 -1.41 5.24 -13.21
CA ALA A 161 -0.19 5.78 -12.64
C ALA A 161 0.82 4.67 -12.35
N SER A 162 2.09 5.04 -12.30
CA SER A 162 3.21 4.15 -11.96
C SER A 162 3.79 4.54 -10.61
N PHE A 163 2.94 4.62 -9.57
CA PHE A 163 3.37 4.90 -8.20
C PHE A 163 4.40 3.87 -7.74
N ALA A 164 5.65 4.30 -7.64
CA ALA A 164 6.74 3.51 -7.12
C ALA A 164 7.90 4.43 -6.74
N GLY A 165 8.57 4.07 -5.65
CA GLY A 165 9.73 4.83 -5.16
C GLY A 165 9.34 6.22 -4.64
N LEU A 166 10.36 7.04 -4.36
CA LEU A 166 10.16 8.38 -3.81
C LEU A 166 9.83 9.43 -4.87
N ASP A 167 10.12 9.15 -6.13
CA ASP A 167 9.95 10.09 -7.26
C ASP A 167 8.49 10.23 -7.71
N ALA A 168 7.70 9.16 -7.55
CA ALA A 168 6.29 9.11 -7.94
C ALA A 168 5.40 8.67 -6.77
N PRO A 169 5.30 9.47 -5.69
CA PRO A 169 4.40 9.17 -4.59
C PRO A 169 2.94 9.51 -4.97
N PRO A 170 1.94 8.83 -4.38
CA PRO A 170 0.55 9.26 -4.48
C PRO A 170 0.37 10.70 -3.94
N PRO A 171 -0.32 11.60 -4.68
CA PRO A 171 -0.61 12.93 -4.17
C PRO A 171 -1.69 12.91 -3.06
N PRO A 172 -1.79 13.97 -2.23
CA PRO A 172 -2.88 14.10 -1.25
C PRO A 172 -4.25 14.01 -1.93
N GLY A 173 -5.19 13.29 -1.32
CA GLY A 173 -6.54 13.13 -1.89
C GLY A 173 -6.58 12.28 -3.18
N ALA A 174 -5.50 11.59 -3.56
CA ALA A 174 -5.48 10.67 -4.71
C ALA A 174 -6.58 9.60 -4.68
N ALA A 175 -7.06 9.25 -3.49
CA ALA A 175 -8.13 8.28 -3.27
C ALA A 175 -9.54 8.91 -3.21
N LEU A 176 -9.66 10.24 -3.39
CA LEU A 176 -10.95 10.92 -3.38
C LEU A 176 -11.68 10.75 -4.72
N PRO A 177 -13.00 10.54 -4.70
CA PRO A 177 -13.81 10.57 -5.91
C PRO A 177 -13.62 11.90 -6.64
N ARG A 178 -13.66 11.85 -7.97
CA ARG A 178 -13.70 13.06 -8.80
C ARG A 178 -15.02 13.81 -8.56
N THR A 179 -14.95 15.12 -8.35
CA THR A 179 -16.12 15.98 -8.06
C THR A 179 -16.70 16.64 -9.32
N ASP A 180 -16.00 16.57 -10.45
CA ASP A 180 -16.41 17.18 -11.72
C ASP A 180 -17.64 16.41 -12.26
N GLU A 181 -18.81 17.07 -12.20
CA GLU A 181 -20.12 16.56 -12.65
C GLU A 181 -20.08 16.05 -14.11
N VAL A 182 -19.98 14.73 -14.31
CA VAL A 182 -20.47 14.05 -15.52
C VAL A 182 -21.05 12.68 -15.15
N ASP A 183 -22.37 12.67 -15.16
CA ASP A 183 -23.33 11.56 -15.29
C ASP A 183 -23.46 10.51 -14.14
N PRO A 184 -24.55 10.56 -13.35
CA PRO A 184 -24.84 9.61 -12.26
C PRO A 184 -25.37 8.24 -12.71
N GLU A 185 -25.53 7.95 -14.01
CA GLU A 185 -26.12 6.66 -14.44
C GLU A 185 -25.13 5.49 -14.56
N THR A 186 -23.82 5.69 -14.35
CA THR A 186 -22.85 4.58 -14.29
C THR A 186 -21.84 4.76 -13.16
N GLY A 187 -21.92 3.88 -12.15
CA GLY A 187 -21.07 3.85 -10.95
C GLY A 187 -19.60 4.22 -11.17
N SER A 188 -19.26 5.46 -10.87
CA SER A 188 -17.92 6.01 -11.04
C SER A 188 -16.95 5.40 -10.01
N TYR A 189 -16.17 4.42 -10.47
CA TYR A 189 -15.05 3.82 -9.72
C TYR A 189 -13.74 4.65 -9.80
N ARG A 190 -13.76 5.85 -10.41
CA ARG A 190 -12.54 6.64 -10.73
C ARG A 190 -12.33 7.79 -9.75
N THR A 191 -11.08 8.03 -9.36
CA THR A 191 -10.68 9.12 -8.44
C THR A 191 -10.11 10.34 -9.16
N ALA A 192 -9.75 11.37 -8.40
CA ALA A 192 -9.20 12.63 -8.92
C ALA A 192 -7.96 12.46 -9.83
N ASN A 193 -7.22 11.36 -9.68
CA ASN A 193 -6.06 11.00 -10.51
C ASN A 193 -6.36 9.87 -11.53
N ASP A 194 -7.62 9.62 -11.83
CA ASP A 194 -8.15 8.58 -12.73
C ASP A 194 -7.94 7.13 -12.28
N GLU A 195 -7.30 6.89 -11.13
CA GLU A 195 -7.14 5.57 -10.54
C GLU A 195 -8.48 4.95 -10.12
N ARG A 196 -8.56 3.62 -10.11
CA ARG A 196 -9.78 2.87 -9.72
C ARG A 196 -9.77 2.37 -8.27
N TRP A 197 -10.18 3.18 -7.32
CA TRP A 197 -10.14 2.78 -5.91
C TRP A 197 -11.35 1.91 -5.53
N LEU A 198 -11.08 0.80 -4.84
CA LEU A 198 -12.12 -0.01 -4.23
C LEU A 198 -12.38 0.49 -2.80
N LEU A 199 -13.66 0.60 -2.43
CA LEU A 199 -14.06 0.76 -1.03
C LEU A 199 -14.01 -0.62 -0.39
N LEU A 200 -13.30 -0.74 0.73
CA LEU A 200 -13.35 -1.94 1.55
C LEU A 200 -14.34 -1.68 2.67
N ASP A 201 -15.27 -2.62 2.86
CA ASP A 201 -16.13 -2.58 4.05
C ASP A 201 -15.26 -2.63 5.32
N PRO A 202 -15.60 -1.84 6.35
CA PRO A 202 -14.82 -1.70 7.57
C PRO A 202 -14.73 -2.97 8.43
#